data_AF-A0A2V7YNZ9-F1
#
_entry.id   AF-A0A2V7YNZ9-F1
#
_cell.length_a   1.000
_cell.length_b   1.000
_cell.length_c   1.000
_cell.angle_alpha   90.00
_cell.angle_beta   90.00
_cell.angle_gamma   90.00
#
_symmetry.space_group_name_H-M   'P 1'
#
loop_
_entity.id
_entity.type
_entity.pdbx_description
1 polymer ?
#
loop_
_entity_poly.entity_id
_entity_poly.type
_entity_poly.pdbx_seq_one_letter_code
_entity_poly.pdbx_strand_id
1 'polypeptide(L)' 'MIQGALYREVLRIPADEGEPLDVEASVFLSPDWRGPNFIGYQGLLQRIRFTVDPEVNLFYFGRI' A
#
# COMPACT_ATOMS: atom_id res chain seq x y z
N MET A 1 0.82 -23.29 -5.18
CA MET A 1 0.73 -21.95 -5.81
C MET A 1 -0.59 -21.34 -5.39
N ILE A 2 -0.58 -20.07 -5.02
CA ILE A 2 -1.78 -19.32 -4.62
C ILE A 2 -2.43 -18.78 -5.90
N GLN A 3 -3.72 -19.02 -6.12
CA GLN A 3 -4.45 -18.57 -7.32
C GLN A 3 -5.02 -17.17 -7.10
N GLY A 4 -4.95 -16.33 -8.13
CA GLY A 4 -5.49 -14.97 -8.02
C GLY A 4 -5.34 -14.18 -9.31
N ALA A 5 -5.69 -12.90 -9.23
CA ALA A 5 -5.62 -11.96 -10.35
C ALA A 5 -4.87 -10.69 -9.93
N LEU A 6 -4.17 -10.10 -10.90
CA LEU A 6 -3.50 -8.81 -10.73
C LEU A 6 -4.40 -7.70 -11.27
N TYR A 7 -4.63 -6.70 -10.43
CA TYR A 7 -5.42 -5.51 -10.74
C TYR A 7 -4.50 -4.28 -10.76
N ARG A 8 -4.81 -3.32 -11.61
CA ARG A 8 -4.16 -2.01 -11.62
C ARG A 8 -5.20 -0.96 -11.30
N GLU A 9 -5.11 -0.40 -10.10
CA GLU A 9 -6.15 0.44 -9.53
C GLU A 9 -5.55 1.66 -8.83
N VAL A 10 -6.36 2.69 -8.63
CA VAL A 10 -6.00 3.82 -7.78
C VAL A 10 -6.39 3.49 -6.34
N LEU A 11 -5.40 3.38 -5.47
CA LEU A 11 -5.58 3.20 -4.03
C LEU A 11 -5.49 4.54 -3.31
N ARG A 12 -6.41 4.79 -2.39
CA ARG A 12 -6.37 5.95 -1.50
C ARG A 12 -5.77 5.57 -0.16
N ILE A 13 -4.67 6.20 0.21
CA ILE A 13 -4.08 6.14 1.55
C ILE A 13 -4.71 7.26 2.38
N PRO A 14 -5.57 6.94 3.38
CA PRO A 14 -6.13 7.96 4.25
C PRO A 14 -5.03 8.53 5.15
N ALA A 15 -5.11 9.84 5.40
CA ALA A 15 -4.24 10.52 6.35
C ALA A 15 -5.03 10.82 7.62
N ASP A 16 -4.48 10.47 8.78
CA ASP A 16 -5.01 10.91 10.07
C ASP A 16 -4.70 12.40 10.30
N GLU A 17 -3.54 12.86 9.80
CA GLU A 17 -3.12 14.25 9.78
C GLU A 17 -2.64 14.67 8.37
N GLY A 18 -3.09 15.82 7.89
CA GLY A 18 -2.75 16.34 6.57
C GLY A 18 -3.69 15.85 5.46
N GLU A 19 -3.15 15.65 4.27
CA GLU A 19 -3.93 15.34 3.06
C GLU A 19 -3.81 13.85 2.68
N PRO A 20 -4.93 13.20 2.29
CA PRO A 20 -4.90 11.83 1.79
C PRO A 20 -4.15 11.75 0.46
N LEU A 21 -3.65 10.55 0.14
CA LEU A 21 -2.87 10.31 -1.07
C LEU A 21 -3.49 9.24 -1.95
N ASP A 22 -3.85 9.60 -3.17
CA ASP A 22 -4.24 8.66 -4.21
C ASP A 22 -2.98 8.20 -4.98
N VAL A 23 -2.75 6.88 -5.05
CA VAL A 23 -1.61 6.26 -5.72
C VAL A 23 -2.08 5.15 -6.66
N GLU A 24 -1.59 5.17 -7.89
CA GLU A 24 -1.82 4.06 -8.82
C GLU A 24 -0.94 2.87 -8.41
N ALA A 25 -1.56 1.72 -8.15
CA ALA A 25 -0.88 0.55 -7.62
C ALA A 25 -1.28 -0.74 -8.37
N SER A 26 -0.40 -1.74 -8.28
CA SER A 26 -0.70 -3.11 -8.71
C SER A 26 -1.06 -3.96 -7.50
N VAL A 27 -2.25 -4.54 -7.48
CA VAL A 27 -2.80 -5.31 -6.36
C VAL A 27 -3.07 -6.74 -6.81
N PHE A 28 -2.44 -7.70 -6.15
CA PHE A 28 -2.76 -9.11 -6.37
C PHE A 28 -3.83 -9.54 -5.37
N LEU A 29 -5.00 -9.95 -5.88
CA LEU A 29 -6.09 -10.46 -5.06
C LEU A 29 -6.24 -11.96 -5.28
N SER A 30 -6.29 -12.69 -4.17
CA SER A 30 -6.40 -14.15 -4.16
C SER A 30 -7.40 -14.56 -3.08
N PRO A 31 -8.50 -15.25 -3.43
CA PRO A 31 -9.41 -15.86 -2.46
C PRO A 31 -8.72 -16.89 -1.55
N ASP A 32 -7.63 -17.49 -2.04
CA ASP A 32 -6.85 -18.49 -1.30
C ASP A 32 -5.85 -17.87 -0.30
N TRP A 33 -5.72 -16.53 -0.26
CA TRP A 33 -4.77 -15.87 0.64
C TRP A 33 -5.33 -15.83 2.05
N ARG A 34 -4.60 -16.46 2.99
CA ARG A 34 -5.00 -16.53 4.41
C ARG A 34 -4.21 -15.59 5.32
N GLY A 35 -3.22 -14.88 4.78
CA GLY A 35 -2.42 -13.93 5.54
C GLY A 35 -3.10 -12.56 5.65
N PRO A 36 -2.51 -11.62 6.42
CA PRO A 36 -2.92 -10.23 6.36
C PRO A 36 -2.60 -9.65 4.97
N ASN A 37 -3.24 -8.53 4.64
CA ASN A 37 -2.79 -7.71 3.53
C ASN A 37 -1.38 -7.19 3.83
N PHE A 38 -0.53 -7.12 2.81
CA PHE A 38 0.79 -6.53 2.92
C PHE A 38 1.04 -5.60 1.73
N ILE A 39 1.88 -4.61 1.96
CA ILE A 39 2.22 -3.62 0.95
C ILE A 39 3.64 -3.93 0.44
N GLY A 40 3.74 -4.21 -0.85
CA GLY A 40 5.03 -4.44 -1.50
C GLY A 40 5.76 -3.13 -1.83
N TYR A 41 7.10 -3.18 -1.83
CA TYR A 41 7.90 -2.07 -2.32
C TYR A 41 7.63 -1.82 -3.81
N GLN A 42 7.79 -2.88 -4.61
CA GLN A 42 7.36 -2.89 -5.99
C GLN A 42 5.84 -2.97 -6.06
N GLY A 43 5.24 -2.18 -6.96
CA GLY A 43 3.79 -2.10 -7.14
C GLY A 43 3.10 -1.00 -6.33
N LEU A 44 3.65 -0.56 -5.20
CA LEU A 44 3.09 0.56 -4.41
C LEU A 44 4.15 1.49 -3.80
N LEU A 45 4.95 1.06 -2.81
CA LEU A 45 5.76 2.00 -2.01
C LEU A 45 6.81 2.77 -2.83
N GLN A 46 7.32 2.19 -3.91
CA GLN A 46 8.24 2.89 -4.81
C GLN A 46 7.62 4.13 -5.51
N ARG A 47 6.30 4.35 -5.39
CA ARG A 47 5.54 5.47 -5.98
C ARG A 47 5.22 6.58 -4.99
N ILE A 48 5.63 6.42 -3.73
CA ILE A 48 5.42 7.40 -2.67
C ILE A 48 6.75 7.63 -1.94
N ARG A 49 6.90 8.79 -1.32
CA ARG A 49 7.88 8.96 -0.25
C ARG A 49 7.25 8.39 1.01
N PHE A 50 7.98 7.61 1.78
CA PHE A 50 7.47 7.08 3.05
C PHE A 50 8.58 6.93 4.09
N THR A 51 8.17 6.94 5.35
CA THR A 51 9.00 6.59 6.51
C THR A 51 8.14 5.82 7.50
N VAL A 52 8.76 4.89 8.22
CA VAL A 52 8.12 4.17 9.33
C VAL A 52 8.80 4.59 10.61
N ASP A 53 8.01 5.00 11.59
CA ASP A 53 8.45 5.17 12.97
C ASP A 53 7.89 4.03 13.81
N PRO A 54 8.71 3.00 14.13
CA PRO A 54 8.26 1.86 14.90
C PRO A 54 8.12 2.16 16.40
N GLU A 55 8.71 3.24 16.93
CA GLU A 55 8.64 3.56 18.36
C GLU A 55 7.23 4.02 18.76
N VAL A 56 6.58 4.76 17.86
CA VAL A 56 5.21 5.26 18.05
C VAL A 56 4.20 4.64 17.08
N ASN A 57 4.61 3.63 16.31
CA ASN A 57 3.78 2.91 15.34
C ASN A 57 3.12 3.83 14.30
N LEU A 58 3.91 4.73 13.72
CA LEU A 58 3.45 5.68 12.70
C LEU A 58 4.00 5.35 11.31
N PHE A 59 3.16 5.59 10.31
CA PHE A 59 3.51 5.48 8.90
C PHE A 59 3.33 6.84 8.24
N TYR A 60 4.44 7.47 7.88
CA TYR A 60 4.45 8.75 7.19
C TYR A 60 4.54 8.52 5.68
N PHE A 61 3.78 9.28 4.91
CA PHE A 61 3.76 9.18 3.46
C PHE A 61 3.60 10.53 2.77
N GLY A 62 4.00 10.60 1.50
CA GLY A 62 3.86 11.79 0.66
C GLY A 62 4.10 11.51 -0.81
N ARG A 63 3.77 12.49 -1.66
CA ARG A 63 4.02 12.44 -3.10
C ARG A 63 5.53 12.40 -3.39
N ILE A 64 5.90 11.72 -4.48
CA ILE A 64 7.26 11.80 -5.06
C ILE A 64 7.52 13.19 -5.61
#